data_AF-A0A9E2B617-F1
#
_entry.id   AF-A0A9E2B617-F1
#
_cell.length_a   1.000
_cell.length_b   1.000
_cell.length_c   1.000
_cell.angle_alpha   90.00
_cell.angle_beta   90.00
_cell.angle_gamma   90.00
#
_symmetry.space_group_name_H-M   'P 1'
#
loop_
_entity.id
_entity.type
_entity.pdbx_description
1 polymer ?
#
loop_
_entity_poly.entity_id
_entity_poly.type
_entity_poly.pdbx_seq_one_letter_code
_entity_poly.pdbx_strand_id
1 'polypeptide(L)' 'LIRDICTDEIDRTMVESINAMAHLLDIRTIAESVDGEATIEKLKSIGVDYAQGYYLGELAGLDEIDSSHEDQPISEIQVN' A
#
# COMPACT_ATOMS: atom_id res chain seq x y z
N LEU A 1 4.65 9.64 -4.23
CA LEU A 1 5.30 8.56 -4.99
C LEU A 1 4.32 7.50 -5.51
N ILE A 2 3.02 7.54 -5.20
CA ILE A 2 2.04 6.72 -5.96
C ILE A 2 0.93 7.53 -6.65
N ARG A 3 0.92 8.86 -6.46
CA ARG A 3 -0.18 9.75 -6.89
C ARG A 3 -0.42 9.68 -8.39
N ASP A 4 0.67 9.67 -9.17
CA ASP A 4 0.58 9.80 -10.61
C ASP A 4 1.09 8.54 -11.35
N ILE A 5 1.21 7.38 -10.67
CA ILE A 5 1.77 6.14 -11.27
C ILE A 5 0.98 5.60 -12.47
N CYS A 6 -0.27 6.03 -12.60
CA CYS A 6 -1.12 5.68 -13.73
C CYS A 6 -0.78 6.49 -14.99
N THR A 7 -0.19 7.67 -14.84
CA THR A 7 -0.03 8.67 -15.91
C THR A 7 1.39 9.17 -16.11
N ASP A 8 2.24 9.08 -15.08
CA ASP A 8 3.62 9.53 -15.08
C ASP A 8 4.57 8.31 -15.03
N GLU A 9 5.42 8.21 -16.06
CA GLU A 9 6.37 7.12 -16.22
C GLU A 9 7.53 7.19 -15.21
N ILE A 10 7.94 8.40 -14.81
CA ILE A 10 9.01 8.59 -13.81
C ILE A 10 8.51 8.09 -12.47
N ASP A 11 7.31 8.50 -12.05
CA ASP A 11 6.69 8.03 -10.80
C ASP A 11 6.57 6.52 -10.80
N ARG A 12 6.08 5.92 -11.90
CA ARG A 12 5.98 4.47 -12.02
C ARG A 12 7.33 3.77 -11.91
N THR A 13 8.34 4.24 -12.64
CA THR A 13 9.70 3.67 -12.64
C THR A 13 10.33 3.73 -11.24
N MET A 14 10.09 4.83 -10.52
CA MET A 14 10.57 5.01 -9.15
C MET A 14 9.92 3.98 -8.21
N VAL A 15 8.60 3.78 -8.30
CA VAL A 15 7.90 2.78 -7.47
C VAL A 15 8.37 1.36 -7.78
N GLU A 16 8.49 1.01 -9.06
CA GLU A 16 9.01 -0.29 -9.49
C GLU A 16 10.41 -0.54 -8.95
N SER A 17 11.30 0.45 -9.03
CA SER A 17 12.68 0.34 -8.55
C SER A 17 12.77 0.18 -7.03
N ILE A 18 11.97 0.96 -6.29
CA ILE A 18 11.91 0.87 -4.82
C ILE A 18 11.35 -0.49 -4.40
N ASN A 19 10.27 -0.96 -5.04
CA ASN A 19 9.67 -2.25 -4.73
C ASN A 19 10.65 -3.40 -4.97
N ALA A 20 11.32 -3.38 -6.13
CA ALA A 20 12.35 -4.37 -6.45
C ALA A 20 13.51 -4.36 -5.43
N MET A 21 13.99 -3.18 -5.02
CA MET A 21 15.04 -3.08 -3.99
C MET A 21 14.56 -3.61 -2.63
N ALA A 22 13.33 -3.29 -2.22
CA ALA A 22 12.77 -3.77 -0.95
C ALA A 22 12.68 -5.31 -0.94
N HIS A 23 12.15 -5.91 -2.00
CA HIS A 23 12.04 -7.37 -2.11
C HIS A 23 13.41 -8.06 -2.20
N LEU A 24 14.42 -7.45 -2.83
CA LEU A 24 15.80 -7.95 -2.79
C LEU A 24 16.38 -7.99 -1.38
N LEU A 25 15.88 -7.13 -0.48
CA LEU A 25 16.28 -7.07 0.92
C LEU A 25 15.34 -7.85 1.85
N ASP A 26 14.38 -8.60 1.29
CA ASP A 26 13.35 -9.34 2.04
C ASP A 26 12.45 -8.41 2.89
N ILE A 27 12.23 -7.18 2.40
CA ILE A 27 11.39 -6.15 3.03
C ILE A 27 10.08 -6.03 2.23
N ARG A 28 8.94 -6.09 2.92
CA ARG A 28 7.61 -5.85 2.32
C ARG A 28 7.31 -4.37 2.21
N THR A 29 6.58 -3.98 1.17
CA THR A 29 6.24 -2.58 0.86
C THR A 29 4.78 -2.25 1.14
N ILE A 30 4.52 -1.00 1.54
CA ILE A 30 3.17 -0.46 1.69
C ILE A 30 3.02 0.81 0.83
N ALA A 31 1.97 0.86 0.03
CA ALA A 31 1.60 2.04 -0.74
C ALA A 31 0.54 2.84 0.03
N GLU A 32 0.90 4.04 0.47
CA GLU A 32 0.00 4.94 1.20
C GLU A 32 -0.75 5.91 0.28
N SER A 33 -1.92 6.35 0.72
CA SER A 33 -2.79 7.31 0.04
C SER A 33 -3.41 6.81 -1.27
N VAL A 34 -3.78 5.52 -1.33
CA VAL A 34 -4.52 4.95 -2.47
C VAL A 34 -5.94 5.53 -2.56
N ASP A 35 -6.28 6.07 -3.73
CA ASP A 35 -7.49 6.86 -3.97
C ASP A 35 -8.42 6.29 -5.05
N GLY A 36 -8.06 5.18 -5.70
CA GLY A 36 -8.89 4.58 -6.74
C GLY A 36 -8.47 3.17 -7.19
N GLU A 37 -9.39 2.51 -7.89
CA GLU A 37 -9.23 1.16 -8.44
C GLU A 37 -8.06 1.07 -9.43
N ALA A 38 -7.91 2.06 -10.32
CA ALA A 38 -6.81 2.09 -11.30
C ALA A 38 -5.43 2.07 -10.62
N THR A 39 -5.30 2.82 -9.51
CA THR A 39 -4.09 2.84 -8.68
C THR A 39 -3.86 1.47 -8.04
N ILE A 40 -4.90 0.81 -7.51
CA ILE A 40 -4.80 -0.55 -6.96
C ILE A 40 -4.31 -1.55 -8.00
N GLU A 41 -4.94 -1.57 -9.17
CA GLU A 41 -4.57 -2.50 -10.23
C GLU A 41 -3.13 -2.26 -10.70
N LYS A 42 -2.70 -1.00 -10.75
CA LYS A 42 -1.30 -0.65 -11.02
C LYS A 42 -0.37 -1.16 -9.92
N LEU A 43 -0.68 -0.93 -8.65
CA LEU A 43 0.13 -1.39 -7.52
C LEU A 43 0.25 -2.93 -7.47
N LYS A 44 -0.85 -3.65 -7.72
CA LYS A 44 -0.84 -5.11 -7.89
C LYS A 44 0.08 -5.55 -9.01
N SER A 45 0.03 -4.87 -10.16
CA SER A 45 0.90 -5.21 -11.31
C SER A 45 2.39 -4.98 -11.04
N ILE A 46 2.73 -4.01 -10.17
CA ILE A 46 4.11 -3.74 -9.74
C ILE A 46 4.57 -4.75 -8.68
N GLY A 47 3.63 -5.41 -8.00
CA GLY A 47 3.90 -6.36 -6.92
C GLY A 47 4.11 -5.70 -5.57
N VAL A 48 3.42 -4.59 -5.29
CA VAL A 48 3.41 -3.98 -3.95
C VAL A 48 2.62 -4.88 -2.98
N ASP A 49 3.15 -5.10 -1.77
CA ASP A 49 2.59 -6.08 -0.82
C ASP A 49 1.31 -5.59 -0.13
N TYR A 50 1.29 -4.31 0.26
CA TYR A 50 0.18 -3.71 1.02
C TYR A 50 -0.24 -2.36 0.45
N ALA A 51 -1.49 -1.99 0.67
CA ALA A 51 -2.04 -0.70 0.28
C ALA A 51 -2.89 -0.12 1.40
N GLN A 52 -2.75 1.19 1.61
CA GLN A 52 -3.57 1.97 2.54
C GLN A 52 -4.06 3.23 1.83
N GLY A 53 -5.32 3.57 2.03
CA GLY A 53 -5.85 4.83 1.54
C GLY A 53 -7.36 4.92 1.71
N TYR A 54 -7.89 6.12 1.51
CA TYR A 54 -9.32 6.42 1.63
C TYR A 54 -10.21 5.53 0.77
N TYR A 55 -9.69 5.07 -0.36
CA TYR A 55 -10.43 4.18 -1.24
C TYR A 55 -10.61 2.75 -0.66
N LEU A 56 -9.74 2.35 0.27
CA LEU A 56 -9.69 0.99 0.83
C LEU A 56 -10.37 0.84 2.19
N GLY A 57 -10.67 1.93 2.89
CA GLY A 57 -11.25 1.88 4.23
C GLY A 57 -11.89 3.19 4.66
N GLU A 58 -12.88 3.07 5.53
CA GLU A 58 -13.61 4.20 6.10
C GLU A 58 -12.76 4.92 7.16
N LEU A 59 -12.86 6.25 7.23
CA LEU A 59 -12.23 7.01 8.29
C LEU A 59 -12.92 6.68 9.63
N ALA A 60 -12.15 6.23 10.61
CA ALA A 60 -12.63 6.14 11.98
C ALA A 60 -12.57 7.52 12.67
N GLY A 61 -13.53 7.80 13.55
CA GLY A 61 -13.43 8.96 14.45
C GLY A 61 -12.23 8.79 15.39
N LEU A 62 -11.57 9.89 15.80
CA LEU A 62 -10.39 9.80 16.69
C LEU A 62 -10.69 9.04 18.01
N ASP A 63 -11.91 9.14 18.50
CA ASP A 63 -12.38 8.45 19.72
C ASP A 63 -12.60 6.94 19.52
N GLU A 64 -12.64 6.49 18.26
CA GLU A 64 -12.85 5.10 17.86
C GLU A 64 -11.53 4.40 17.52
N ILE A 65 -10.41 5.14 17.50
CA ILE A 65 -9.08 4.56 17.30
C ILE A 65 -8.67 3.85 18.59
N ASP A 66 -8.81 2.52 18.59
CA ASP A 66 -8.34 1.69 19.68
C ASP A 66 -6.81 1.67 19.69
N SER A 67 -6.22 2.29 20.72
CA SER A 67 -4.76 2.32 20.92
C SER A 67 -4.19 1.00 21.47
N SER A 68 -5.05 0.01 21.74
CA SER A 68 -4.66 -1.27 22.34
C SER A 68 -4.39 -2.40 21.35
N HIS A 69 -4.31 -2.12 20.05
CA HIS A 69 -3.92 -3.13 19.06
C HIS A 69 -2.50 -3.66 19.35
N GLU A 70 -2.42 -4.90 19.87
CA GLU A 70 -1.19 -5.68 19.87
C GLU A 70 -0.75 -5.90 18.41
N ASP A 71 0.53 -5.69 18.11
CA ASP A 71 1.14 -5.96 16.80
C ASP A 71 0.90 -7.44 16.41
N GLN A 72 -0.21 -7.70 15.71
CA GLN A 72 -0.47 -9.04 15.19
C GLN A 72 0.51 -9.30 14.04
N PRO A 73 1.22 -10.45 14.04
CA PRO A 73 2.14 -10.77 12.97
C PRO A 73 1.37 -10.80 11.64
N ILE A 74 1.86 -10.03 10.67
CA ILE A 74 1.23 -9.81 9.36
C ILE A 74 0.95 -11.13 8.58
N SER A 75 1.49 -12.27 9.02
CA SER A 75 1.16 -13.60 8.48
C SER A 75 -0.29 -14.06 8.70
N GLU A 76 -1.05 -13.43 9.60
CA GLU A 76 -2.38 -13.89 10.02
C GLU A 76 -3.55 -13.05 9.46
N ILE A 77 -3.27 -11.99 8.69
CA ILE A 77 -4.32 -11.18 8.08
C ILE A 77 -4.87 -11.91 6.86
N GLN A 78 -5.98 -12.62 7.05
CA GLN A 78 -6.71 -13.29 5.98
C GLN A 78 -7.52 -12.26 5.18
N VAL A 79 -7.05 -11.94 3.97
CA VAL A 79 -7.74 -11.04 3.04
C VAL A 79 -8.93 -11.80 2.44
N ASN A 80 -10.16 -11.32 2.69
CA ASN A 80 -11.40 -11.83 2.07
C ASN A 80 -11.52 -11.41 0.60
#